data_AF-A0A954GQB6-F1
#
_entry.id   AF-A0A954GQB6-F1
#
_cell.length_a   1.000
_cell.length_b   1.000
_cell.length_c   1.000
_cell.angle_alpha   90.00
_cell.angle_beta   90.00
_cell.angle_gamma   90.00
#
_symmetry.space_group_name_H-M   'P 1'
#
loop_
_entity.id
_entity.type
_entity.pdbx_description
1 polymer ?
#
loop_
_entity_poly.entity_id
_entity_poly.type
_entity_poly.pdbx_seq_one_letter_code
_entity_poly.pdbx_strand_id
1 'polypeptide(L)'
;MNLRVSSLLVLCCAGSLIAQETIDEQFSGNRLPDTKLLTEERPLYEVMVEQISLYAEDVLAQVQDARWAPWIPRNGEPPKMTRDEARQFLRKYIGAVDPAVEHPEIHRRTLMDESGRRVESIRWDVMEGVTGDGLMVLATDREQCKGVVVFLADADTTPESLLGWYQVRLDDWKLVQGYVDAGYDVYIPRLIPRTQPDDAFRDKRLNNISPREFVYRTSFELGRHPVGYETQRVLALGRALHAEFPNQEIQLVGMGEGGMLSLYAGALGEEFSRVVVRGYFGQHRRVWEEPLDRNIQMGQGLFGNAELATLIAPRAVSIDISPVRPYEGPKADPPIRDIAGPGTTVSPEREEVMQEFGRVVQYMVASGGPVHVAILEKPIPKKDLAFAIPEGLDVPKRVQEHQQQQLRELILHTQSLLHRSDKVRQELWNSADRSSIEAWTKSAAEFRDMVHEDLIGKLPLANAEAMNPRSRRVIDADDHVGFEVALDVYEGKAPQNFIASGV
;
A
#
# COMPACT_ATOMS: atom_id res chain seq x y z
N MET A 1 -14.22 22.99 16.40
CA MET A 1 -13.09 23.93 16.47
C MET A 1 -12.37 23.83 15.14
N ASN A 2 -12.86 24.56 14.15
CA ASN A 2 -12.43 24.44 12.75
C ASN A 2 -11.23 25.34 12.55
N LEU A 3 -10.03 24.76 12.47
CA LEU A 3 -8.86 25.49 11.97
C LEU A 3 -9.04 25.67 10.46
N ARG A 4 -9.49 26.87 10.05
CA ARG A 4 -9.26 27.38 8.71
C ARG A 4 -7.82 27.87 8.65
N VAL A 5 -6.95 27.13 7.99
CA VAL A 5 -5.65 27.66 7.58
C VAL A 5 -5.89 28.37 6.25
N SER A 6 -6.08 29.68 6.32
CA SER A 6 -6.14 30.56 5.15
C SER A 6 -4.83 31.35 5.14
N SER A 7 -4.03 31.16 4.10
CA SER A 7 -2.87 32.01 3.84
C SER A 7 -3.37 33.39 3.44
N LEU A 8 -3.36 34.31 4.39
CA LEU A 8 -3.81 35.69 4.23
C LEU A 8 -2.63 36.54 3.72
N LEU A 9 -2.71 37.08 2.50
CA LEU A 9 -1.73 38.07 2.05
C LEU A 9 -2.19 39.45 2.56
N VAL A 10 -1.83 39.80 3.80
CA VAL A 10 -2.10 41.13 4.36
C VAL A 10 -1.04 42.11 3.90
N LEU A 11 -1.39 43.04 3.02
CA LEU A 11 -0.61 44.26 2.79
C LEU A 11 -0.91 45.24 3.93
N CYS A 12 -0.15 45.17 5.02
CA CYS A 12 -0.21 46.17 6.09
C CYS A 12 0.51 47.45 5.66
N CYS A 13 -0.22 48.41 5.10
CA CYS A 13 0.25 49.80 4.99
C CYS A 13 -0.24 50.58 6.22
N ALA A 14 0.58 50.65 7.27
CA ALA A 14 0.32 51.52 8.40
C ALA A 14 0.59 52.99 8.02
N GLY A 15 -0.48 53.76 7.81
CA GLY A 15 -0.54 55.19 8.13
C GLY A 15 -0.14 56.19 7.05
N SER A 16 -1.13 56.72 6.32
CA SER A 16 -1.27 58.14 5.91
C SER A 16 -2.59 58.32 5.14
N LEU A 17 -3.33 59.41 5.37
CA LEU A 17 -4.59 59.71 4.65
C LEU A 17 -4.43 59.70 3.11
N ILE A 18 -3.21 59.98 2.61
CA ILE A 18 -2.85 59.92 1.20
C ILE A 18 -2.87 58.48 0.66
N ALA A 19 -2.50 57.48 1.49
CA ALA A 19 -2.59 56.08 1.10
C ALA A 19 -4.05 55.59 1.01
N GLN A 20 -4.96 56.14 1.83
CA GLN A 20 -6.39 55.81 1.80
C GLN A 20 -7.05 56.31 0.50
N GLU A 21 -6.81 57.57 0.11
CA GLU A 21 -7.31 58.13 -1.17
C GLU A 21 -6.73 57.40 -2.40
N THR A 22 -5.46 56.98 -2.33
CA THR A 22 -4.81 56.23 -3.42
C THR A 22 -5.37 54.80 -3.53
N ILE A 23 -5.72 54.15 -2.41
CA ILE A 23 -6.38 52.83 -2.41
C ILE A 23 -7.80 52.95 -2.97
N ASP A 24 -8.56 53.99 -2.59
CA ASP A 24 -9.91 54.22 -3.10
C ASP A 24 -9.92 54.51 -4.60
N GLU A 25 -8.98 55.30 -5.13
CA GLU A 25 -8.88 55.52 -6.58
C GLU A 25 -8.44 54.25 -7.33
N GLN A 26 -7.47 53.50 -6.79
CA GLN A 26 -6.83 52.37 -7.48
C GLN A 26 -7.62 51.06 -7.39
N PHE A 27 -8.50 50.91 -6.38
CA PHE A 27 -9.31 49.71 -6.12
C PHE A 27 -10.82 49.98 -5.99
N SER A 28 -11.31 51.12 -6.49
CA SER A 28 -12.75 51.42 -6.62
C SER A 28 -13.53 50.43 -7.50
N GLY A 29 -12.84 49.62 -8.31
CA GLY A 29 -13.45 48.62 -9.19
C GLY A 29 -13.80 47.30 -8.49
N ASN A 30 -14.68 46.52 -9.13
CA ASN A 30 -15.06 45.18 -8.64
C ASN A 30 -13.96 44.11 -8.85
N ARG A 31 -12.75 44.50 -9.29
CA ARG A 31 -11.60 43.62 -9.57
C ARG A 31 -10.28 44.37 -9.33
N LEU A 32 -9.20 43.62 -9.08
CA LEU A 32 -7.82 44.13 -9.03
C LEU A 32 -7.34 44.60 -10.43
N PRO A 33 -6.44 45.60 -10.51
CA PRO A 33 -5.75 45.99 -11.73
C PRO A 33 -5.10 44.79 -12.44
N ASP A 34 -5.07 44.81 -13.78
CA ASP A 34 -4.47 43.78 -14.64
C ASP A 34 -5.02 42.34 -14.47
N THR A 35 -6.15 42.18 -13.78
CA THR A 35 -6.89 40.90 -13.69
C THR A 35 -8.19 40.96 -14.48
N LYS A 36 -8.70 39.82 -14.98
CA LYS A 36 -10.08 39.71 -15.50
C LYS A 36 -11.08 39.68 -14.33
N LEU A 37 -12.35 40.00 -14.58
CA LEU A 37 -13.39 39.82 -13.56
C LEU A 37 -13.60 38.31 -13.31
N LEU A 38 -13.62 37.90 -12.05
CA LEU A 38 -13.97 36.53 -11.66
C LEU A 38 -15.50 36.37 -11.67
N THR A 39 -16.01 35.57 -12.61
CA THR A 39 -17.44 35.33 -12.81
C THR A 39 -17.93 33.99 -12.26
N GLU A 40 -17.04 33.16 -11.72
CA GLU A 40 -17.41 31.87 -11.11
C GLU A 40 -18.24 32.11 -9.86
N GLU A 41 -19.48 31.61 -9.81
CA GLU A 41 -20.40 31.85 -8.71
C GLU A 41 -20.24 30.81 -7.59
N ARG A 42 -19.69 29.63 -7.90
CA ARG A 42 -19.41 28.59 -6.90
C ARG A 42 -18.31 29.03 -5.94
N PRO A 43 -18.30 28.51 -4.70
CA PRO A 43 -17.16 28.73 -3.81
C PRO A 43 -15.87 28.18 -4.44
N LEU A 44 -14.82 29.00 -4.52
CA LEU A 44 -13.61 28.60 -5.24
C LEU A 44 -12.89 27.39 -4.65
N TYR A 45 -13.06 27.11 -3.36
CA TYR A 45 -12.52 25.89 -2.77
C TYR A 45 -13.17 24.61 -3.35
N GLU A 46 -14.45 24.66 -3.75
CA GLU A 46 -15.13 23.52 -4.39
C GLU A 46 -14.64 23.32 -5.81
N VAL A 47 -14.48 24.42 -6.54
CA VAL A 47 -13.92 24.41 -7.90
C VAL A 47 -12.48 23.91 -7.88
N MET A 48 -11.67 24.37 -6.92
CA MET A 48 -10.29 23.92 -6.75
C MET A 48 -10.24 22.42 -6.45
N VAL A 49 -11.07 21.90 -5.54
CA VAL A 49 -11.11 20.45 -5.24
C VAL A 49 -11.53 19.63 -6.46
N GLU A 50 -12.54 20.07 -7.21
CA GLU A 50 -12.96 19.41 -8.45
C GLU A 50 -11.83 19.38 -9.49
N GLN A 51 -11.12 20.49 -9.69
CA GLN A 51 -10.00 20.58 -10.62
C GLN A 51 -8.79 19.73 -10.17
N ILE A 52 -8.52 19.64 -8.87
CA ILE A 52 -7.52 18.72 -8.31
C ILE A 52 -7.88 17.27 -8.66
N SER A 53 -9.15 16.88 -8.48
CA SER A 53 -9.61 15.53 -8.81
C SER A 53 -9.45 15.22 -10.30
N LEU A 54 -9.90 16.12 -11.19
CA LEU A 54 -9.77 15.94 -12.64
C LEU A 54 -8.31 15.85 -13.09
N TYR A 55 -7.43 16.69 -12.53
CA TYR A 55 -6.00 16.62 -12.79
C TYR A 55 -5.42 15.28 -12.34
N ALA A 56 -5.74 14.84 -11.12
CA ALA A 56 -5.26 13.57 -10.59
C ALA A 56 -5.71 12.38 -11.44
N GLU A 57 -6.98 12.34 -11.86
CA GLU A 57 -7.52 11.31 -12.75
C GLU A 57 -6.81 11.27 -14.11
N ASP A 58 -6.53 12.42 -14.73
CA ASP A 58 -5.81 12.48 -16.00
C ASP A 58 -4.35 12.04 -15.84
N VAL A 59 -3.66 12.47 -14.77
CA VAL A 59 -2.31 12.00 -14.45
C VAL A 59 -2.28 10.47 -14.25
N LEU A 60 -3.26 9.92 -13.53
CA LEU A 60 -3.37 8.49 -13.32
C LEU A 60 -3.55 7.71 -14.62
N ALA A 61 -4.39 8.21 -15.54
CA ALA A 61 -4.57 7.61 -16.86
C ALA A 61 -3.28 7.67 -17.69
N GLN A 62 -2.62 8.84 -17.74
CA GLN A 62 -1.36 9.02 -18.48
C GLN A 62 -0.24 8.10 -17.98
N VAL A 63 -0.07 8.01 -16.65
CA VAL A 63 0.94 7.14 -16.04
C VAL A 63 0.73 5.70 -16.47
N GLN A 64 -0.51 5.20 -16.43
CA GLN A 64 -0.82 3.80 -16.75
C GLN A 64 -0.57 3.44 -18.21
N ASP A 65 -0.95 4.31 -19.15
CA ASP A 65 -0.80 4.10 -20.58
C ASP A 65 0.68 4.19 -21.03
N ALA A 66 1.46 5.05 -20.37
CA ALA A 66 2.87 5.21 -20.66
C ALA A 66 3.77 4.18 -19.95
N ARG A 67 3.27 3.53 -18.89
CA ARG A 67 4.06 2.69 -17.98
C ARG A 67 4.74 1.53 -18.70
N TRP A 68 6.05 1.46 -18.54
CA TRP A 68 6.89 0.36 -18.99
C TRP A 68 7.93 0.09 -17.93
N ALA A 69 8.11 -1.18 -17.54
CA ALA A 69 9.08 -1.55 -16.53
C ALA A 69 10.49 -1.11 -16.96
N PRO A 70 11.16 -0.19 -16.22
CA PRO A 70 12.43 0.39 -16.65
C PRO A 70 13.58 -0.63 -16.66
N TRP A 71 13.40 -1.80 -16.05
CA TRP A 71 14.33 -2.93 -16.11
C TRP A 71 14.09 -3.91 -17.28
N ILE A 72 13.19 -3.56 -18.20
CA ILE A 72 12.87 -4.36 -19.39
C ILE A 72 13.24 -3.56 -20.64
N PRO A 73 13.97 -4.14 -21.63
CA PRO A 73 14.29 -3.46 -22.88
C PRO A 73 13.03 -2.99 -23.62
N ARG A 74 13.10 -1.86 -24.34
CA ARG A 74 11.97 -1.33 -25.12
C ARG A 74 12.46 -0.79 -26.46
N ASN A 75 11.85 -1.21 -27.56
CA ASN A 75 12.12 -0.68 -28.91
C ASN A 75 13.61 -0.66 -29.30
N GLY A 76 14.39 -1.64 -28.85
CA GLY A 76 15.84 -1.71 -29.11
C GLY A 76 16.70 -0.89 -28.14
N GLU A 77 16.09 -0.11 -27.23
CA GLU A 77 16.80 0.54 -26.13
C GLU A 77 17.06 -0.44 -24.99
N PRO A 78 18.27 -0.41 -24.38
CA PRO A 78 18.59 -1.23 -23.21
C PRO A 78 17.76 -0.80 -21.98
N PRO A 79 17.67 -1.66 -20.94
CA PRO A 79 17.05 -1.31 -19.68
C PRO A 79 17.67 -0.05 -19.04
N LYS A 80 16.85 0.79 -18.43
CA LYS A 80 17.26 2.00 -17.70
C LYS A 80 17.73 1.72 -16.28
N MET A 81 17.37 0.56 -15.72
CA MET A 81 17.85 0.06 -14.44
C MET A 81 17.90 -1.48 -14.44
N THR A 82 18.57 -2.06 -13.46
CA THR A 82 18.60 -3.50 -13.22
C THR A 82 17.37 -3.98 -12.45
N ARG A 83 17.12 -5.29 -12.46
CA ARG A 83 16.06 -5.89 -11.63
C ARG A 83 16.37 -5.77 -10.13
N ASP A 84 17.64 -5.76 -9.75
CA ASP A 84 18.03 -5.64 -8.34
C ASP A 84 17.83 -4.22 -7.82
N GLU A 85 18.14 -3.19 -8.62
CA GLU A 85 17.78 -1.81 -8.31
C GLU A 85 16.26 -1.66 -8.18
N ALA A 86 15.48 -2.25 -9.10
CA ALA A 86 14.03 -2.27 -9.01
C ALA A 86 13.52 -2.92 -7.72
N ARG A 87 14.13 -4.03 -7.28
CA ARG A 87 13.81 -4.69 -6.00
C ARG A 87 14.18 -3.82 -4.80
N GLN A 88 15.27 -3.05 -4.86
CA GLN A 88 15.63 -2.11 -3.81
C GLN A 88 14.61 -0.96 -3.70
N PHE A 89 14.17 -0.42 -4.84
CA PHE A 89 13.07 0.56 -4.86
C PHE A 89 11.78 -0.03 -4.30
N LEU A 90 11.43 -1.26 -4.70
CA LEU A 90 10.24 -1.93 -4.17
C LEU A 90 10.31 -2.09 -2.65
N ARG A 91 11.45 -2.53 -2.09
CA ARG A 91 11.67 -2.61 -0.64
C ARG A 91 11.47 -1.27 0.05
N LYS A 92 12.05 -0.19 -0.51
CA LYS A 92 11.92 1.18 0.00
C LYS A 92 10.46 1.61 0.06
N TYR A 93 9.73 1.51 -1.05
CA TYR A 93 8.38 2.07 -1.15
C TYR A 93 7.33 1.29 -0.35
N ILE A 94 7.48 -0.03 -0.21
CA ILE A 94 6.59 -0.79 0.69
C ILE A 94 7.05 -0.74 2.15
N GLY A 95 8.17 -0.09 2.46
CA GLY A 95 8.71 -0.02 3.81
C GLY A 95 9.27 -1.36 4.35
N ALA A 96 9.68 -2.28 3.48
CA ALA A 96 10.34 -3.55 3.83
C ALA A 96 11.85 -3.35 4.00
N VAL A 97 12.24 -2.38 4.83
CA VAL A 97 13.63 -1.88 4.95
C VAL A 97 14.30 -2.23 6.26
N ASP A 98 13.56 -2.80 7.22
CA ASP A 98 14.11 -3.10 8.53
C ASP A 98 15.08 -4.29 8.46
N PRO A 99 16.20 -4.30 9.23
CA PRO A 99 17.15 -5.39 9.21
C PRO A 99 16.49 -6.72 9.59
N ALA A 100 16.53 -7.69 8.68
CA ALA A 100 15.96 -9.00 8.92
C ALA A 100 16.91 -9.90 9.72
N VAL A 101 16.35 -10.86 10.46
CA VAL A 101 17.12 -11.96 11.04
C VAL A 101 17.75 -12.78 9.92
N GLU A 102 19.07 -13.01 10.02
CA GLU A 102 19.88 -13.69 9.01
C GLU A 102 19.52 -15.17 8.87
N HIS A 103 19.34 -15.84 10.02
CA HIS A 103 18.99 -17.26 10.11
C HIS A 103 17.69 -17.45 10.90
N PRO A 104 16.53 -17.18 10.30
CA PRO A 104 15.25 -17.35 10.99
C PRO A 104 14.98 -18.84 11.26
N GLU A 105 14.52 -19.17 12.46
CA GLU A 105 14.13 -20.52 12.86
C GLU A 105 12.61 -20.65 13.03
N ILE A 106 12.04 -21.80 12.67
CA ILE A 106 10.61 -22.08 12.85
C ILE A 106 10.42 -22.92 14.12
N HIS A 107 9.82 -22.31 15.13
CA HIS A 107 9.38 -23.00 16.33
C HIS A 107 7.99 -23.60 16.13
N ARG A 108 7.87 -24.89 16.43
CA ARG A 108 6.66 -25.69 16.20
C ARG A 108 6.09 -26.21 17.51
N ARG A 109 4.77 -26.22 17.61
CA ARG A 109 4.04 -26.90 18.68
C ARG A 109 2.87 -27.67 18.07
N THR A 110 2.92 -29.00 18.17
CA THR A 110 1.83 -29.86 17.72
C THR A 110 0.54 -29.55 18.50
N LEU A 111 -0.54 -29.30 17.77
CA LEU A 111 -1.88 -29.06 18.31
C LEU A 111 -2.74 -30.30 18.19
N MET A 112 -2.60 -31.04 17.10
CA MET A 112 -3.32 -32.29 16.82
C MET A 112 -2.44 -33.18 15.96
N ASP A 113 -2.49 -34.49 16.22
CA ASP A 113 -1.82 -35.52 15.41
C ASP A 113 -2.69 -36.80 15.43
N GLU A 114 -3.80 -36.76 14.70
CA GLU A 114 -4.79 -37.84 14.70
C GLU A 114 -5.36 -38.09 13.30
N SER A 115 -5.75 -39.34 13.01
CA SER A 115 -6.43 -39.72 11.76
C SER A 115 -5.72 -39.28 10.47
N GLY A 116 -4.38 -39.32 10.46
CA GLY A 116 -3.57 -38.93 9.30
C GLY A 116 -3.51 -37.41 9.07
N ARG A 117 -3.86 -36.60 10.07
CA ARG A 117 -3.82 -35.13 10.00
C ARG A 117 -3.06 -34.57 11.18
N ARG A 118 -1.89 -33.99 10.91
CA ARG A 118 -1.10 -33.26 11.89
C ARG A 118 -1.20 -31.77 11.66
N VAL A 119 -1.58 -31.04 12.71
CA VAL A 119 -1.66 -29.58 12.70
C VAL A 119 -0.77 -29.03 13.80
N GLU A 120 0.05 -28.03 13.46
CA GLU A 120 0.96 -27.41 14.40
C GLU A 120 0.80 -25.89 14.41
N SER A 121 1.00 -25.30 15.59
CA SER A 121 1.27 -23.88 15.73
C SER A 121 2.71 -23.62 15.31
N ILE A 122 2.91 -22.58 14.48
CA ILE A 122 4.24 -22.15 14.04
C ILE A 122 4.51 -20.71 14.46
N ARG A 123 5.77 -20.41 14.76
CA ARG A 123 6.28 -19.07 15.03
C ARG A 123 7.73 -18.95 14.55
N TRP A 124 8.11 -17.82 13.98
CA TRP A 124 9.48 -17.59 13.51
C TRP A 124 9.91 -16.14 13.72
N ASP A 125 11.22 -15.94 13.85
CA ASP A 125 11.82 -14.62 13.98
C ASP A 125 11.90 -13.92 12.61
N VAL A 126 11.69 -12.60 12.60
CA VAL A 126 11.61 -11.82 11.36
C VAL A 126 12.60 -10.67 11.38
N MET A 127 12.53 -9.84 12.42
CA MET A 127 13.44 -8.73 12.71
C MET A 127 13.43 -8.48 14.22
N GLU A 128 14.24 -7.55 14.69
CA GLU A 128 14.32 -7.23 16.13
C GLU A 128 12.93 -6.94 16.73
N GLY A 129 12.51 -7.76 17.69
CA GLY A 129 11.25 -7.59 18.43
C GLY A 129 9.97 -7.92 17.64
N VAL A 130 10.08 -8.41 16.40
CA VAL A 130 8.93 -8.77 15.56
C VAL A 130 9.04 -10.21 15.09
N THR A 131 7.97 -10.97 15.28
CA THR A 131 7.85 -12.35 14.84
C THR A 131 6.74 -12.52 13.79
N GLY A 132 6.78 -13.64 13.09
CA GLY A 132 5.65 -14.17 12.34
C GLY A 132 5.03 -15.34 13.10
N ASP A 133 3.72 -15.53 12.96
CA ASP A 133 2.97 -16.63 13.55
C ASP A 133 1.97 -17.21 12.56
N GLY A 134 1.52 -18.43 12.82
CA GLY A 134 0.51 -19.08 11.98
C GLY A 134 0.21 -20.51 12.42
N LEU A 135 -0.40 -21.25 11.50
CA LEU A 135 -0.61 -22.69 11.60
C LEU A 135 0.10 -23.40 10.44
N MET A 136 0.49 -24.65 10.63
CA MET A 136 0.86 -25.52 9.53
C MET A 136 0.07 -26.81 9.58
N VAL A 137 -0.22 -27.37 8.41
CA VAL A 137 -0.88 -28.66 8.24
C VAL A 137 0.00 -29.54 7.39
N LEU A 138 0.30 -30.73 7.88
CA LEU A 138 1.14 -31.69 7.18
C LEU A 138 0.32 -32.46 6.15
N ALA A 139 0.95 -32.82 5.02
CA ALA A 139 0.39 -33.70 4.01
C ALA A 139 -0.15 -35.00 4.63
N THR A 140 -1.32 -35.45 4.15
CA THR A 140 -2.01 -36.65 4.65
C THR A 140 -1.14 -37.90 4.52
N ASP A 141 -0.43 -38.03 3.39
CA ASP A 141 0.55 -39.09 3.15
C ASP A 141 1.95 -38.52 3.24
N ARG A 142 2.64 -38.81 4.35
CA ARG A 142 4.00 -38.33 4.62
C ARG A 142 5.05 -38.91 3.67
N GLU A 143 4.82 -40.12 3.16
CA GLU A 143 5.75 -40.78 2.24
C GLU A 143 5.65 -40.19 0.81
N GLN A 144 4.50 -39.56 0.49
CA GLN A 144 4.25 -38.90 -0.79
C GLN A 144 4.30 -37.36 -0.72
N CYS A 145 4.97 -36.78 0.29
CA CYS A 145 5.10 -35.32 0.39
C CYS A 145 5.82 -34.77 -0.86
N LYS A 146 5.11 -33.91 -1.62
CA LYS A 146 5.56 -33.32 -2.89
C LYS A 146 6.32 -32.01 -2.70
N GLY A 147 6.23 -31.40 -1.53
CA GLY A 147 6.90 -30.14 -1.21
C GLY A 147 6.08 -29.27 -0.27
N VAL A 148 6.40 -27.97 -0.28
CA VAL A 148 5.86 -27.01 0.69
C VAL A 148 5.01 -25.95 -0.02
N VAL A 149 3.90 -25.59 0.60
CA VAL A 149 3.05 -24.46 0.20
C VAL A 149 3.00 -23.47 1.36
N VAL A 150 3.38 -22.22 1.12
CA VAL A 150 3.05 -21.09 1.98
C VAL A 150 1.76 -20.47 1.45
N PHE A 151 0.68 -20.57 2.22
CA PHE A 151 -0.65 -20.09 1.84
C PHE A 151 -1.00 -18.81 2.61
N LEU A 152 -1.03 -17.68 1.91
CA LEU A 152 -1.42 -16.36 2.42
C LEU A 152 -2.91 -16.13 2.14
N ALA A 153 -3.68 -16.03 3.21
CA ALA A 153 -5.11 -15.74 3.15
C ALA A 153 -5.36 -14.24 2.84
N ASP A 154 -6.63 -13.87 2.69
CA ASP A 154 -7.00 -12.46 2.81
C ASP A 154 -6.79 -11.96 4.26
N ALA A 155 -6.59 -10.66 4.46
CA ALA A 155 -6.36 -10.07 5.79
C ALA A 155 -7.53 -10.30 6.76
N ASP A 156 -8.74 -10.55 6.27
CA ASP A 156 -9.90 -10.88 7.12
C ASP A 156 -10.11 -12.37 7.36
N THR A 157 -9.18 -13.20 6.90
CA THR A 157 -9.24 -14.66 7.05
C THR A 157 -8.07 -15.12 7.91
N THR A 158 -8.40 -15.66 9.09
CA THR A 158 -7.40 -16.21 10.01
C THR A 158 -6.94 -17.61 9.59
N PRO A 159 -5.73 -18.06 9.97
CA PRO A 159 -5.32 -19.46 9.84
C PRO A 159 -6.34 -20.44 10.43
N GLU A 160 -6.93 -20.13 11.58
CA GLU A 160 -7.98 -20.94 12.21
C GLU A 160 -9.24 -21.03 11.33
N SER A 161 -9.65 -19.92 10.71
CA SER A 161 -10.76 -19.89 9.75
C SER A 161 -10.47 -20.74 8.51
N LEU A 162 -9.22 -20.74 8.02
CA LEU A 162 -8.78 -21.60 6.91
C LEU A 162 -8.72 -23.09 7.25
N LEU A 163 -8.77 -23.45 8.53
CA LEU A 163 -8.95 -24.84 8.96
C LEU A 163 -10.42 -25.18 9.27
N GLY A 164 -11.32 -24.20 9.18
CA GLY A 164 -12.73 -24.36 9.53
C GLY A 164 -12.99 -24.32 11.05
N TRP A 165 -12.07 -23.78 11.84
CA TRP A 165 -12.17 -23.78 13.32
C TRP A 165 -12.85 -22.53 13.88
N TYR A 166 -12.84 -21.40 13.16
CA TYR A 166 -13.31 -20.12 13.68
C TYR A 166 -13.97 -19.26 12.61
N GLN A 167 -15.12 -18.67 12.93
CA GLN A 167 -15.88 -17.75 12.06
C GLN A 167 -15.85 -18.23 10.59
N VAL A 168 -16.19 -19.49 10.34
CA VAL A 168 -16.01 -20.13 9.03
C VAL A 168 -16.77 -19.35 7.97
N ARG A 169 -16.02 -18.61 7.15
CA ARG A 169 -16.52 -17.94 5.95
C ARG A 169 -16.45 -19.01 4.86
N LEU A 170 -17.60 -19.43 4.34
CA LEU A 170 -17.81 -20.65 3.54
C LEU A 170 -16.66 -20.96 2.56
N ASP A 171 -16.28 -22.24 2.50
CA ASP A 171 -15.47 -22.90 1.47
C ASP A 171 -13.97 -22.58 1.34
N ASP A 172 -13.42 -21.52 1.96
CA ASP A 172 -11.98 -21.20 1.85
C ASP A 172 -11.05 -22.31 2.39
N TRP A 173 -11.49 -23.01 3.45
CA TRP A 173 -10.75 -24.14 4.04
C TRP A 173 -10.53 -25.30 3.05
N LYS A 174 -11.39 -25.42 2.04
CA LYS A 174 -11.29 -26.47 1.01
C LYS A 174 -10.09 -26.24 0.09
N LEU A 175 -9.61 -24.99 -0.04
CA LEU A 175 -8.39 -24.68 -0.77
C LEU A 175 -7.17 -25.28 -0.06
N VAL A 176 -7.05 -25.06 1.25
CA VAL A 176 -5.97 -25.65 2.07
C VAL A 176 -6.05 -27.16 2.05
N GLN A 177 -7.24 -27.73 2.26
CA GLN A 177 -7.46 -29.17 2.21
C GLN A 177 -7.05 -29.76 0.85
N GLY A 178 -7.34 -29.05 -0.26
CA GLY A 178 -6.93 -29.46 -1.60
C GLY A 178 -5.41 -29.60 -1.76
N TYR A 179 -4.61 -28.71 -1.15
CA TYR A 179 -3.15 -28.83 -1.16
C TYR A 179 -2.65 -29.97 -0.27
N VAL A 180 -3.21 -30.10 0.94
CA VAL A 180 -2.86 -31.18 1.88
C VAL A 180 -3.12 -32.56 1.24
N ASP A 181 -4.28 -32.73 0.62
CA ASP A 181 -4.64 -33.98 -0.09
C ASP A 181 -3.83 -34.22 -1.35
N ALA A 182 -3.36 -33.14 -1.99
CA ALA A 182 -2.44 -33.24 -3.11
C ALA A 182 -1.02 -33.62 -2.69
N GLY A 183 -0.73 -33.71 -1.39
CA GLY A 183 0.55 -34.14 -0.84
C GLY A 183 1.49 -32.99 -0.46
N TYR A 184 0.98 -31.81 -0.12
CA TYR A 184 1.83 -30.67 0.30
C TYR A 184 1.75 -30.38 1.79
N ASP A 185 2.88 -29.98 2.37
CA ASP A 185 2.91 -29.35 3.70
C ASP A 185 2.52 -27.89 3.55
N VAL A 186 1.43 -27.49 4.21
CA VAL A 186 0.83 -26.16 4.05
C VAL A 186 1.10 -25.31 5.28
N TYR A 187 1.89 -24.26 5.12
CA TYR A 187 2.15 -23.23 6.12
C TYR A 187 1.19 -22.06 5.88
N ILE A 188 0.51 -21.61 6.93
CA ILE A 188 -0.55 -20.60 6.87
C ILE A 188 -0.19 -19.45 7.80
N PRO A 189 0.59 -18.46 7.33
CA PRO A 189 0.90 -17.25 8.08
C PRO A 189 -0.34 -16.44 8.44
N ARG A 190 -0.33 -15.82 9.62
CA ARG A 190 -1.34 -14.86 10.04
C ARG A 190 -0.99 -13.46 9.54
N LEU A 191 -1.94 -12.86 8.83
CA LEU A 191 -1.87 -11.45 8.43
C LEU A 191 -2.43 -10.52 9.51
N ILE A 192 -2.05 -9.25 9.45
CA ILE A 192 -2.58 -8.17 10.28
C ILE A 192 -4.04 -7.94 9.87
N PRO A 193 -5.00 -8.11 10.80
CA PRO A 193 -6.40 -8.22 10.44
C PRO A 193 -7.06 -6.86 10.13
N ARG A 194 -8.02 -6.86 9.19
CA ARG A 194 -8.92 -5.72 8.95
C ARG A 194 -10.16 -5.73 9.87
N THR A 195 -10.41 -6.83 10.58
CA THR A 195 -11.49 -6.93 11.58
C THR A 195 -10.91 -6.79 12.99
N GLN A 196 -11.51 -5.92 13.81
CA GLN A 196 -11.13 -5.75 15.22
C GLN A 196 -11.48 -7.02 16.02
N PRO A 197 -10.61 -7.47 16.96
CA PRO A 197 -11.03 -8.42 17.98
C PRO A 197 -12.04 -7.76 18.92
N ASP A 198 -13.11 -8.48 19.30
CA ASP A 198 -14.29 -7.92 19.97
C ASP A 198 -14.03 -7.18 21.29
N ASP A 199 -12.91 -7.41 21.99
CA ASP A 199 -12.70 -6.86 23.35
C ASP A 199 -11.34 -6.14 23.58
N ALA A 200 -10.25 -6.53 22.93
CA ALA A 200 -8.91 -6.15 23.40
C ALA A 200 -8.39 -4.79 22.91
N PHE A 201 -8.89 -4.31 21.76
CA PHE A 201 -8.54 -2.98 21.23
C PHE A 201 -9.63 -1.93 21.52
N ARG A 202 -10.84 -2.40 21.87
CA ARG A 202 -11.99 -1.55 22.19
C ARG A 202 -11.84 -0.79 23.50
N ASP A 203 -11.11 -1.34 24.47
CA ASP A 203 -11.19 -0.96 25.89
C ASP A 203 -10.87 0.53 26.20
N LYS A 204 -10.37 1.32 25.23
CA LYS A 204 -10.24 2.79 25.38
C LYS A 204 -10.61 3.63 24.15
N ARG A 205 -10.95 3.02 23.01
CA ARG A 205 -11.15 3.72 21.74
C ARG A 205 -12.49 3.32 21.14
N LEU A 206 -13.51 4.13 21.38
CA LEU A 206 -14.80 4.05 20.69
C LEU A 206 -14.61 4.49 19.22
N ASN A 207 -13.96 3.67 18.38
CA ASN A 207 -13.79 3.90 16.94
C ASN A 207 -13.68 2.60 16.12
N ASN A 208 -13.88 2.71 14.81
CA ASN A 208 -13.86 1.61 13.85
C ASN A 208 -12.51 1.35 13.16
N ILE A 209 -11.41 1.93 13.65
CA ILE A 209 -10.08 1.76 13.03
C ILE A 209 -9.62 0.31 13.22
N SER A 210 -9.36 -0.41 12.12
CA SER A 210 -8.89 -1.80 12.18
C SER A 210 -7.45 -1.89 12.73
N PRO A 211 -7.01 -3.05 13.24
CA PRO A 211 -5.60 -3.28 13.58
C PRO A 211 -4.64 -2.97 12.43
N ARG A 212 -4.99 -3.39 11.20
CA ARG A 212 -4.21 -3.13 9.99
C ARG A 212 -4.09 -1.64 9.69
N GLU A 213 -5.19 -0.90 9.74
CA GLU A 213 -5.17 0.55 9.55
C GLU A 213 -4.42 1.28 10.67
N PHE A 214 -4.53 0.79 11.91
CA PHE A 214 -3.78 1.35 13.02
C PHE A 214 -2.26 1.19 12.82
N VAL A 215 -1.81 0.03 12.35
CA VAL A 215 -0.41 -0.19 11.96
C VAL A 215 -0.02 0.75 10.82
N TYR A 216 -0.83 0.88 9.77
CA TYR A 216 -0.59 1.84 8.69
C TYR A 216 -0.37 3.25 9.24
N ARG A 217 -1.34 3.79 9.99
CA ARG A 217 -1.32 5.18 10.49
C ARG A 217 -0.12 5.48 11.40
N THR A 218 0.35 4.48 12.15
CA THR A 218 1.49 4.64 13.08
C THR A 218 2.85 4.42 12.42
N SER A 219 2.89 3.78 11.25
CA SER A 219 4.14 3.42 10.57
C SER A 219 4.41 4.26 9.31
N PHE A 220 3.38 4.83 8.69
CA PHE A 220 3.48 5.57 7.43
C PHE A 220 4.49 6.73 7.48
N GLU A 221 4.39 7.58 8.50
CA GLU A 221 5.30 8.73 8.72
C GLU A 221 6.75 8.31 9.00
N LEU A 222 6.98 7.03 9.31
CA LEU A 222 8.29 6.44 9.53
C LEU A 222 8.81 5.72 8.27
N GLY A 223 8.12 5.85 7.13
CA GLY A 223 8.44 5.16 5.89
C GLY A 223 8.22 3.64 5.95
N ARG A 224 7.34 3.18 6.86
CA ARG A 224 6.96 1.78 6.99
C ARG A 224 5.49 1.58 6.65
N HIS A 225 5.13 0.36 6.32
CA HIS A 225 3.78 0.03 5.86
C HIS A 225 3.43 -1.42 6.27
N PRO A 226 2.15 -1.75 6.55
CA PRO A 226 1.74 -3.12 6.85
C PRO A 226 2.18 -4.12 5.77
N VAL A 227 2.10 -3.73 4.50
CA VAL A 227 2.57 -4.54 3.36
C VAL A 227 4.06 -4.88 3.48
N GLY A 228 4.91 -3.91 3.86
CA GLY A 228 6.33 -4.15 4.06
C GLY A 228 6.61 -5.12 5.20
N TYR A 229 5.97 -4.90 6.35
CA TYR A 229 6.10 -5.78 7.52
C TYR A 229 5.70 -7.22 7.20
N GLU A 230 4.54 -7.41 6.56
CA GLU A 230 4.08 -8.75 6.19
C GLU A 230 4.92 -9.37 5.09
N THR A 231 5.39 -8.58 4.13
CA THR A 231 6.35 -9.07 3.12
C THR A 231 7.63 -9.57 3.79
N GLN A 232 8.17 -8.86 4.78
CA GLN A 232 9.33 -9.33 5.54
C GLN A 232 9.02 -10.60 6.34
N ARG A 233 7.82 -10.75 6.92
CA ARG A 233 7.39 -11.99 7.58
C ARG A 233 7.42 -13.18 6.62
N VAL A 234 6.87 -12.98 5.42
CA VAL A 234 6.81 -14.02 4.37
C VAL A 234 8.22 -14.38 3.89
N LEU A 235 9.07 -13.39 3.63
CA LEU A 235 10.46 -13.62 3.23
C LEU A 235 11.25 -14.37 4.31
N ALA A 236 11.09 -14.02 5.59
CA ALA A 236 11.73 -14.72 6.69
C ALA A 236 11.28 -16.19 6.78
N LEU A 237 9.98 -16.46 6.63
CA LEU A 237 9.46 -17.82 6.58
C LEU A 237 10.03 -18.58 5.37
N GLY A 238 10.06 -17.96 4.19
CA GLY A 238 10.65 -18.53 2.98
C GLY A 238 12.10 -18.94 3.18
N ARG A 239 12.92 -18.08 3.80
CA ARG A 239 14.32 -18.39 4.12
C ARG A 239 14.46 -19.56 5.10
N ALA A 240 13.64 -19.57 6.16
CA ALA A 240 13.67 -20.65 7.14
C ALA A 240 13.29 -22.00 6.51
N LEU A 241 12.23 -22.01 5.69
CA LEU A 241 11.79 -23.20 4.96
C LEU A 241 12.81 -23.66 3.92
N HIS A 242 13.44 -22.73 3.20
CA HIS A 242 14.48 -23.05 2.23
C HIS A 242 15.72 -23.67 2.91
N ALA A 243 16.09 -23.17 4.10
CA ALA A 243 17.17 -23.76 4.89
C ALA A 243 16.82 -25.16 5.42
N GLU A 244 15.57 -25.37 5.86
CA GLU A 244 15.10 -26.66 6.37
C GLU A 244 14.90 -27.70 5.24
N PHE A 245 14.44 -27.26 4.07
CA PHE A 245 14.11 -28.11 2.92
C PHE A 245 14.83 -27.65 1.64
N PRO A 246 16.18 -27.70 1.58
CA PRO A 246 16.95 -27.10 0.48
C PRO A 246 16.70 -27.72 -0.89
N ASN A 247 16.16 -28.94 -0.95
CA ASN A 247 15.85 -29.66 -2.18
C ASN A 247 14.35 -29.70 -2.51
N GLN A 248 13.50 -29.07 -1.70
CA GLN A 248 12.06 -29.04 -1.96
C GLN A 248 11.64 -27.75 -2.61
N GLU A 249 10.69 -27.83 -3.54
CA GLU A 249 10.02 -26.67 -4.08
C GLU A 249 9.10 -26.04 -3.02
N ILE A 250 9.23 -24.73 -2.84
CA ILE A 250 8.36 -23.93 -1.98
C ILE A 250 7.47 -23.07 -2.87
N GLN A 251 6.16 -23.32 -2.82
CA GLN A 251 5.17 -22.53 -3.55
C GLN A 251 4.59 -21.46 -2.64
N LEU A 252 4.48 -20.24 -3.13
CA LEU A 252 3.81 -19.13 -2.45
C LEU A 252 2.44 -18.90 -3.08
N VAL A 253 1.38 -19.19 -2.35
CA VAL A 253 0.00 -19.08 -2.82
C VAL A 253 -0.70 -17.98 -2.03
N GLY A 254 -1.26 -17.00 -2.71
CA GLY A 254 -1.91 -15.86 -2.09
C GLY A 254 -3.35 -15.65 -2.58
N MET A 255 -4.24 -15.28 -1.66
CA MET A 255 -5.64 -14.96 -1.94
C MET A 255 -6.01 -13.57 -1.40
N GLY A 256 -6.65 -12.72 -2.22
CA GLY A 256 -7.05 -11.38 -1.79
C GLY A 256 -5.84 -10.54 -1.38
N GLU A 257 -5.80 -10.07 -0.13
CA GLU A 257 -4.59 -9.44 0.43
C GLU A 257 -3.35 -10.33 0.36
N GLY A 258 -3.48 -11.62 0.63
CA GLY A 258 -2.39 -12.57 0.47
C GLY A 258 -1.93 -12.69 -0.99
N GLY A 259 -2.81 -12.45 -1.96
CA GLY A 259 -2.47 -12.40 -3.39
C GLY A 259 -1.61 -11.20 -3.75
N MET A 260 -1.87 -10.06 -3.12
CA MET A 260 -0.95 -8.92 -3.18
C MET A 260 0.38 -9.32 -2.56
N LEU A 261 0.40 -9.74 -1.30
CA LEU A 261 1.64 -10.08 -0.60
C LEU A 261 2.47 -11.15 -1.32
N SER A 262 1.84 -12.11 -2.00
CA SER A 262 2.56 -13.12 -2.77
C SER A 262 3.29 -12.55 -3.98
N LEU A 263 2.73 -11.54 -4.67
CA LEU A 263 3.44 -10.80 -5.73
C LEU A 263 4.65 -10.05 -5.18
N TYR A 264 4.47 -9.30 -4.09
CA TYR A 264 5.53 -8.47 -3.52
C TYR A 264 6.65 -9.32 -2.93
N ALA A 265 6.33 -10.33 -2.12
CA ALA A 265 7.32 -11.27 -1.59
C ALA A 265 7.98 -12.08 -2.72
N GLY A 266 7.22 -12.51 -3.72
CA GLY A 266 7.76 -13.18 -4.90
C GLY A 266 8.75 -12.32 -5.68
N ALA A 267 8.46 -11.04 -5.86
CA ALA A 267 9.34 -10.11 -6.56
C ALA A 267 10.65 -9.84 -5.80
N LEU A 268 10.59 -9.84 -4.46
CA LEU A 268 11.72 -9.51 -3.58
C LEU A 268 12.56 -10.71 -3.13
N GLY A 269 11.97 -11.89 -3.03
CA GLY A 269 12.59 -13.11 -2.52
C GLY A 269 12.70 -14.19 -3.59
N GLU A 270 13.78 -14.95 -3.55
CA GLU A 270 14.09 -16.02 -4.51
C GLU A 270 13.78 -17.42 -3.94
N GLU A 271 13.31 -17.49 -2.69
CA GLU A 271 13.04 -18.74 -1.95
C GLU A 271 11.83 -19.51 -2.51
N PHE A 272 10.94 -18.83 -3.24
CA PHE A 272 9.71 -19.40 -3.76
C PHE A 272 9.85 -19.78 -5.24
N SER A 273 9.72 -21.08 -5.55
CA SER A 273 9.84 -21.61 -6.92
C SER A 273 8.65 -21.23 -7.80
N ARG A 274 7.48 -21.02 -7.20
CA ARG A 274 6.24 -20.61 -7.86
C ARG A 274 5.46 -19.63 -7.00
N VAL A 275 4.87 -18.63 -7.65
CA VAL A 275 3.96 -17.66 -7.04
C VAL A 275 2.58 -17.81 -7.66
N VAL A 276 1.55 -17.98 -6.84
CA VAL A 276 0.14 -18.04 -7.27
C VAL A 276 -0.60 -16.86 -6.66
N VAL A 277 -1.31 -16.12 -7.51
CA VAL A 277 -2.02 -14.89 -7.17
C VAL A 277 -3.49 -15.07 -7.50
N ARG A 278 -4.34 -15.17 -6.47
CA ARG A 278 -5.78 -15.37 -6.61
C ARG A 278 -6.56 -14.12 -6.22
N GLY A 279 -7.41 -13.64 -7.14
CA GLY A 279 -8.36 -12.55 -6.88
C GLY A 279 -7.75 -11.19 -6.56
N TYR A 280 -6.48 -10.96 -6.94
CA TYR A 280 -5.80 -9.67 -6.82
C TYR A 280 -5.29 -9.15 -8.17
N PHE A 281 -4.77 -10.02 -9.04
CA PHE A 281 -4.04 -9.60 -10.25
C PHE A 281 -4.92 -8.85 -11.27
N GLY A 282 -4.86 -7.52 -11.30
CA GLY A 282 -5.44 -6.67 -12.34
C GLY A 282 -4.62 -5.39 -12.58
N GLN A 283 -5.21 -4.41 -13.26
CA GLN A 283 -4.53 -3.13 -13.54
C GLN A 283 -4.38 -2.22 -12.31
N HIS A 284 -5.19 -2.46 -11.26
CA HIS A 284 -5.34 -1.62 -10.07
C HIS A 284 -5.47 -0.15 -10.40
N ARG A 285 -6.38 0.20 -11.30
CA ARG A 285 -6.50 1.60 -11.72
C ARG A 285 -7.04 2.51 -10.64
N ARG A 286 -7.71 1.96 -9.62
CA ARG A 286 -8.50 2.70 -8.63
C ARG A 286 -8.05 2.42 -7.19
N VAL A 287 -6.74 2.40 -6.93
CA VAL A 287 -6.21 2.11 -5.58
C VAL A 287 -6.72 3.10 -4.52
N TRP A 288 -7.12 4.32 -4.91
CA TRP A 288 -7.76 5.27 -3.99
C TRP A 288 -9.16 4.84 -3.50
N GLU A 289 -9.80 3.86 -4.14
CA GLU A 289 -11.04 3.22 -3.68
C GLU A 289 -10.77 1.98 -2.81
N GLU A 290 -9.52 1.52 -2.76
CA GLU A 290 -9.10 0.38 -1.95
C GLU A 290 -8.79 0.83 -0.50
N PRO A 291 -8.76 -0.10 0.48
CA PRO A 291 -8.45 0.24 1.87
C PRO A 291 -7.12 1.00 1.99
N LEU A 292 -7.06 1.94 2.94
CA LEU A 292 -5.90 2.79 3.17
C LEU A 292 -4.58 2.00 3.28
N ASP A 293 -4.64 0.79 3.82
CA ASP A 293 -3.50 -0.13 3.95
C ASP A 293 -2.96 -0.72 2.63
N ARG A 294 -3.50 -0.34 1.47
CA ARG A 294 -2.96 -0.62 0.13
C ARG A 294 -2.37 0.61 -0.56
N ASN A 295 -2.44 1.79 0.07
CA ASN A 295 -1.90 3.02 -0.49
C ASN A 295 -0.37 3.07 -0.35
N ILE A 296 0.33 2.65 -1.40
CA ILE A 296 1.80 2.61 -1.46
C ILE A 296 2.31 3.83 -2.23
N GLN A 297 3.19 4.59 -1.58
CA GLN A 297 3.85 5.75 -2.19
C GLN A 297 4.60 5.32 -3.47
N MET A 298 4.42 6.07 -4.55
CA MET A 298 4.98 5.78 -5.89
C MET A 298 4.59 4.40 -6.49
N GLY A 299 3.62 3.69 -5.90
CA GLY A 299 3.24 2.34 -6.34
C GLY A 299 2.84 2.28 -7.82
N GLN A 300 1.97 3.20 -8.26
CA GLN A 300 1.46 3.22 -9.64
C GLN A 300 2.48 3.69 -10.68
N GLY A 301 3.50 4.45 -10.27
CA GLY A 301 4.51 4.99 -11.16
C GLY A 301 5.51 3.95 -11.64
N LEU A 302 5.89 3.01 -10.77
CA LEU A 302 6.93 2.00 -11.07
C LEU A 302 6.46 0.54 -11.00
N PHE A 303 5.46 0.22 -10.18
CA PHE A 303 5.14 -1.17 -9.80
C PHE A 303 3.67 -1.53 -10.01
N GLY A 304 3.27 -1.70 -11.26
CA GLY A 304 2.04 -2.44 -11.55
C GLY A 304 2.20 -3.94 -11.38
N ASN A 305 1.10 -4.68 -11.42
CA ASN A 305 1.10 -6.13 -11.25
C ASN A 305 1.89 -6.83 -12.36
N ALA A 306 1.77 -6.34 -13.60
CA ALA A 306 2.55 -6.89 -14.70
C ALA A 306 4.05 -6.68 -14.50
N GLU A 307 4.46 -5.51 -14.05
CA GLU A 307 5.85 -5.19 -13.74
C GLU A 307 6.37 -6.05 -12.58
N LEU A 308 5.62 -6.20 -11.49
CA LEU A 308 5.97 -7.06 -10.36
C LEU A 308 6.15 -8.52 -10.80
N ALA A 309 5.29 -9.03 -11.67
CA ALA A 309 5.43 -10.39 -12.22
C ALA A 309 6.75 -10.59 -12.99
N THR A 310 7.29 -9.55 -13.64
CA THR A 310 8.59 -9.64 -14.32
C THR A 310 9.79 -9.72 -13.38
N LEU A 311 9.64 -9.26 -12.13
CA LEU A 311 10.68 -9.39 -11.10
C LEU A 311 10.71 -10.80 -10.48
N ILE A 312 9.65 -11.59 -10.66
CA ILE A 312 9.60 -13.00 -10.26
C ILE A 312 10.30 -13.89 -11.28
N ALA A 313 10.24 -13.55 -12.58
CA ALA A 313 10.89 -14.32 -13.63
C ALA A 313 12.39 -14.53 -13.37
N PRO A 314 12.92 -15.72 -13.69
CA PRO A 314 12.30 -16.79 -14.50
C PRO A 314 11.40 -17.76 -13.70
N ARG A 315 11.16 -17.53 -12.41
CA ARG A 315 10.30 -18.40 -11.59
C ARG A 315 8.85 -18.29 -12.04
N ALA A 316 8.07 -19.34 -11.78
CA ALA A 316 6.72 -19.44 -12.33
C ALA A 316 5.73 -18.51 -11.60
N VAL A 317 4.91 -17.79 -12.36
CA VAL A 317 3.79 -16.98 -11.84
C VAL A 317 2.50 -17.56 -12.38
N SER A 318 1.50 -17.75 -11.53
CA SER A 318 0.18 -18.24 -11.93
C SER A 318 -0.90 -17.31 -11.41
N ILE A 319 -1.77 -16.85 -12.30
CA ILE A 319 -2.82 -15.89 -12.02
C ILE A 319 -4.14 -16.66 -11.98
N ASP A 320 -4.68 -16.84 -10.79
CA ASP A 320 -5.97 -17.50 -10.56
C ASP A 320 -7.09 -16.45 -10.56
N ILE A 321 -7.92 -16.49 -11.60
CA ILE A 321 -9.02 -15.53 -11.82
C ILE A 321 -10.27 -15.87 -11.02
N SER A 322 -10.23 -16.94 -10.23
CA SER A 322 -11.33 -17.31 -9.35
C SER A 322 -11.59 -16.18 -8.36
N PRO A 323 -12.87 -15.78 -8.17
CA PRO A 323 -13.20 -14.68 -7.30
C PRO A 323 -12.83 -14.98 -5.84
N VAL A 324 -12.48 -13.93 -5.13
CA VAL A 324 -12.28 -13.89 -3.68
C VAL A 324 -13.37 -13.04 -3.05
N ARG A 325 -13.66 -13.29 -1.78
CA ARG A 325 -14.66 -12.52 -1.06
C ARG A 325 -14.27 -11.03 -1.05
N PRO A 326 -15.22 -10.13 -1.34
CA PRO A 326 -14.96 -8.70 -1.23
C PRO A 326 -14.86 -8.25 0.23
N TYR A 327 -14.02 -7.24 0.47
CA TYR A 327 -14.04 -6.46 1.70
C TYR A 327 -15.02 -5.29 1.51
N GLU A 328 -16.08 -5.25 2.32
CA GLU A 328 -17.15 -4.24 2.22
C GLU A 328 -16.78 -2.88 2.84
N GLY A 329 -15.59 -2.76 3.43
CA GLY A 329 -15.16 -1.55 4.13
C GLY A 329 -15.39 -1.57 5.64
N PRO A 330 -14.85 -0.57 6.35
CA PRO A 330 -15.05 -0.45 7.78
C PRO A 330 -16.51 -0.12 8.10
N LYS A 331 -17.04 -0.73 9.18
CA LYS A 331 -18.40 -0.48 9.67
C LYS A 331 -18.33 0.22 11.03
N ALA A 332 -19.21 1.19 11.25
CA ALA A 332 -19.33 1.90 12.53
C ALA A 332 -20.81 2.00 12.92
N ASP A 333 -21.22 1.23 13.93
CA ASP A 333 -22.52 1.38 14.56
C ASP A 333 -22.37 2.22 15.84
N PRO A 334 -23.26 3.22 16.10
CA PRO A 334 -23.22 3.99 17.33
C PRO A 334 -23.17 3.10 18.59
N PRO A 335 -22.34 3.40 19.61
CA PRO A 335 -21.59 4.64 19.83
C PRO A 335 -20.17 4.67 19.23
N ILE A 336 -19.84 3.76 18.31
CA ILE A 336 -18.51 3.70 17.69
C ILE A 336 -18.34 4.90 16.76
N ARG A 337 -17.26 5.68 16.93
CA ARG A 337 -16.95 6.79 16.03
C ARG A 337 -16.47 6.27 14.69
N ASP A 338 -17.08 6.78 13.63
CA ASP A 338 -16.70 6.49 12.25
C ASP A 338 -15.53 7.41 11.82
N ILE A 339 -14.31 6.90 11.93
CA ILE A 339 -13.07 7.64 11.59
C ILE A 339 -12.05 6.78 10.82
N ALA A 340 -12.39 5.53 10.51
CA ALA A 340 -11.60 4.66 9.65
C ALA A 340 -11.55 5.22 8.22
N GLY A 341 -10.46 4.95 7.52
CA GLY A 341 -10.36 5.29 6.11
C GLY A 341 -11.39 4.50 5.30
N PRO A 342 -12.13 5.12 4.35
CA PRO A 342 -13.02 4.36 3.47
C PRO A 342 -12.20 3.43 2.57
N GLY A 343 -12.86 2.44 1.99
CA GLY A 343 -12.27 1.61 0.95
C GLY A 343 -12.84 0.20 0.94
N THR A 344 -12.86 -0.42 -0.22
CA THR A 344 -13.39 -1.77 -0.43
C THR A 344 -12.43 -2.59 -1.28
N THR A 345 -12.52 -3.91 -1.21
CA THR A 345 -11.80 -4.77 -2.15
C THR A 345 -12.78 -5.64 -2.90
N VAL A 346 -12.55 -5.81 -4.20
CA VAL A 346 -13.26 -6.74 -5.06
C VAL A 346 -12.24 -7.48 -5.92
N SER A 347 -12.59 -8.65 -6.41
CA SER A 347 -11.75 -9.32 -7.42
C SER A 347 -11.77 -8.50 -8.72
N PRO A 348 -10.62 -8.35 -9.42
CA PRO A 348 -10.60 -7.69 -10.71
C PRO A 348 -11.50 -8.41 -11.72
N GLU A 349 -12.11 -7.63 -12.62
CA GLU A 349 -12.89 -8.18 -13.72
C GLU A 349 -11.99 -8.96 -14.68
N ARG A 350 -12.54 -10.03 -15.28
CA ARG A 350 -11.76 -10.92 -16.17
C ARG A 350 -11.03 -10.15 -17.27
N GLU A 351 -11.68 -9.14 -17.85
CA GLU A 351 -11.09 -8.31 -18.89
C GLU A 351 -9.85 -7.56 -18.40
N GLU A 352 -9.90 -6.95 -17.20
CA GLU A 352 -8.75 -6.27 -16.60
C GLU A 352 -7.60 -7.25 -16.36
N VAL A 353 -7.90 -8.46 -15.87
CA VAL A 353 -6.88 -9.51 -15.70
C VAL A 353 -6.21 -9.86 -17.02
N MET A 354 -6.99 -10.07 -18.08
CA MET A 354 -6.46 -10.43 -19.40
C MET A 354 -5.59 -9.32 -20.00
N GLN A 355 -5.99 -8.06 -19.83
CA GLN A 355 -5.21 -6.91 -20.29
C GLN A 355 -3.86 -6.83 -19.55
N GLU A 356 -3.87 -6.97 -18.22
CA GLU A 356 -2.65 -6.94 -17.40
C GLU A 356 -1.76 -8.17 -17.68
N PHE A 357 -2.35 -9.35 -17.86
CA PHE A 357 -1.63 -10.56 -18.28
C PHE A 357 -0.96 -10.38 -19.64
N GLY A 358 -1.64 -9.72 -20.59
CA GLY A 358 -1.08 -9.38 -21.89
C GLY A 358 0.20 -8.54 -21.77
N ARG A 359 0.25 -7.59 -20.84
CA ARG A 359 1.46 -6.81 -20.55
C ARG A 359 2.60 -7.69 -20.03
N VAL A 360 2.31 -8.65 -19.15
CA VAL A 360 3.33 -9.61 -18.68
C VAL A 360 3.96 -10.35 -19.86
N VAL A 361 3.13 -10.87 -20.77
CA VAL A 361 3.61 -11.59 -21.96
C VAL A 361 4.49 -10.68 -22.82
N GLN A 362 4.08 -9.43 -23.04
CA GLN A 362 4.88 -8.45 -23.78
C GLN A 362 6.25 -8.21 -23.13
N TYR A 363 6.30 -8.05 -21.80
CA TYR A 363 7.56 -7.85 -21.07
C TYR A 363 8.48 -9.08 -21.13
N MET A 364 7.92 -10.28 -21.01
CA MET A 364 8.72 -11.51 -21.05
C MET A 364 9.32 -11.73 -22.44
N VAL A 365 8.55 -11.48 -23.50
CA VAL A 365 9.04 -11.51 -24.88
C VAL A 365 10.14 -10.48 -25.09
N ALA A 366 9.95 -9.24 -24.61
CA ALA A 366 10.96 -8.17 -24.71
C ALA A 366 12.24 -8.50 -23.92
N SER A 367 12.14 -9.31 -22.86
CA SER A 367 13.29 -9.74 -22.06
C SER A 367 14.06 -10.92 -22.66
N GLY A 368 13.53 -11.59 -23.69
CA GLY A 368 14.13 -12.80 -24.27
C GLY A 368 14.18 -14.01 -23.31
N GLY A 369 13.42 -13.97 -22.21
CA GLY A 369 13.41 -15.01 -21.18
C GLY A 369 12.28 -16.04 -21.35
N PRO A 370 12.33 -17.18 -20.64
CA PRO A 370 11.27 -18.16 -20.68
C PRO A 370 9.98 -17.62 -20.04
N VAL A 371 8.84 -17.89 -20.68
CA VAL A 371 7.51 -17.45 -20.21
C VAL A 371 6.92 -18.54 -19.32
N HIS A 372 7.05 -18.38 -18.00
CA HIS A 372 6.43 -19.27 -17.01
C HIS A 372 5.24 -18.61 -16.34
N VAL A 373 4.31 -18.11 -17.16
CA VAL A 373 3.11 -17.41 -16.69
C VAL A 373 1.88 -18.18 -17.16
N ALA A 374 0.94 -18.43 -16.25
CA ALA A 374 -0.28 -19.17 -16.56
C ALA A 374 -1.51 -18.48 -15.98
N ILE A 375 -2.63 -18.57 -16.69
CA ILE A 375 -3.96 -18.24 -16.15
C ILE A 375 -4.59 -19.52 -15.65
N LEU A 376 -5.11 -19.48 -14.44
CA LEU A 376 -5.81 -20.57 -13.78
C LEU A 376 -7.25 -20.14 -13.49
N GLU A 377 -8.15 -21.10 -13.56
CA GLU A 377 -9.52 -20.96 -13.07
C GLU A 377 -9.82 -22.23 -12.27
N LYS A 378 -9.53 -22.18 -10.97
CA LYS A 378 -9.64 -23.34 -10.09
C LYS A 378 -10.86 -23.18 -9.17
N PRO A 379 -11.97 -23.89 -9.44
CA PRO A 379 -13.11 -23.87 -8.54
C PRO A 379 -12.70 -24.41 -7.18
N ILE A 380 -13.36 -23.93 -6.14
CA ILE A 380 -13.22 -24.48 -4.80
C ILE A 380 -13.59 -25.98 -4.86
N PRO A 381 -12.74 -26.89 -4.36
CA PRO A 381 -13.06 -28.31 -4.33
C PRO A 381 -14.41 -28.57 -3.67
N LYS A 382 -15.25 -29.44 -4.25
CA LYS A 382 -16.52 -29.90 -3.65
C LYS A 382 -16.23 -30.97 -2.59
N LYS A 383 -15.75 -30.54 -1.42
CA LYS A 383 -15.57 -31.40 -0.24
C LYS A 383 -16.38 -30.89 0.94
N ASP A 384 -16.84 -31.79 1.79
CA ASP A 384 -17.80 -31.46 2.85
C ASP A 384 -17.19 -31.46 4.27
N LEU A 385 -15.95 -31.92 4.46
CA LEU A 385 -15.37 -32.11 5.80
C LEU A 385 -14.17 -31.19 6.09
N ALA A 386 -14.39 -30.21 6.97
CA ALA A 386 -13.35 -29.33 7.53
C ALA A 386 -12.36 -30.08 8.44
N PHE A 387 -11.27 -29.42 8.85
CA PHE A 387 -10.33 -29.99 9.80
C PHE A 387 -10.97 -30.07 11.19
N ALA A 388 -10.73 -31.17 11.91
CA ALA A 388 -11.20 -31.31 13.29
C ALA A 388 -10.54 -30.26 14.19
N ILE A 389 -11.30 -29.70 15.13
CA ILE A 389 -10.78 -28.79 16.15
C ILE A 389 -10.06 -29.65 17.22
N PRO A 390 -8.81 -29.33 17.59
CA PRO A 390 -8.09 -30.06 18.63
C PRO A 390 -8.82 -30.03 19.98
N GLU A 391 -8.80 -31.15 20.70
CA GLU A 391 -9.48 -31.27 22.00
C GLU A 391 -8.93 -30.23 23.01
N GLY A 392 -9.84 -29.55 23.71
CA GLY A 392 -9.49 -28.55 24.72
C GLY A 392 -8.96 -27.22 24.17
N LEU A 393 -8.93 -27.02 22.85
CA LEU A 393 -8.47 -25.77 22.24
C LEU A 393 -9.58 -24.70 22.26
N ASP A 394 -9.36 -23.61 23.01
CA ASP A 394 -10.17 -22.40 22.92
C ASP A 394 -9.74 -21.58 21.69
N VAL A 395 -10.38 -21.85 20.56
CA VAL A 395 -10.05 -21.23 19.27
C VAL A 395 -10.29 -19.71 19.27
N PRO A 396 -11.44 -19.17 19.75
CA PRO A 396 -11.63 -17.72 19.83
C PRO A 396 -10.54 -17.01 20.65
N LYS A 397 -10.21 -17.55 21.83
CA LYS A 397 -9.17 -16.97 22.69
C LYS A 397 -7.81 -17.00 22.01
N ARG A 398 -7.44 -18.12 21.37
CA ARG A 398 -6.20 -18.24 20.60
C ARG A 398 -6.09 -17.17 19.51
N VAL A 399 -7.13 -17.01 18.68
CA VAL A 399 -7.17 -16.00 17.61
C VAL A 399 -6.91 -14.62 18.21
N GLN A 400 -7.59 -14.30 19.30
CA GLN A 400 -7.48 -13.01 19.99
C GLN A 400 -6.07 -12.76 20.54
N GLU A 401 -5.49 -13.72 21.27
CA GLU A 401 -4.15 -13.61 21.87
C GLU A 401 -3.07 -13.40 20.80
N HIS A 402 -3.11 -14.18 19.73
CA HIS A 402 -2.14 -14.07 18.63
C HIS A 402 -2.26 -12.73 17.89
N GLN A 403 -3.47 -12.26 17.59
CA GLN A 403 -3.67 -10.94 16.97
C GLN A 403 -3.19 -9.79 17.86
N GLN A 404 -3.48 -9.85 19.17
CA GLN A 404 -3.00 -8.84 20.13
C GLN A 404 -1.47 -8.81 20.21
N GLN A 405 -0.85 -9.98 20.24
CA GLN A 405 0.59 -10.10 20.30
C GLN A 405 1.25 -9.51 19.05
N GLN A 406 0.76 -9.89 17.87
CA GLN A 406 1.26 -9.39 16.59
C GLN A 406 1.22 -7.85 16.52
N LEU A 407 0.13 -7.27 17.00
CA LEU A 407 -0.07 -5.83 17.03
C LEU A 407 0.85 -5.15 18.06
N ARG A 408 1.02 -5.76 19.24
CA ARG A 408 1.93 -5.25 20.28
C ARG A 408 3.37 -5.20 19.80
N GLU A 409 3.84 -6.25 19.12
CA GLU A 409 5.18 -6.31 18.53
C GLU A 409 5.41 -5.14 17.55
N LEU A 410 4.47 -4.90 16.63
CA LEU A 410 4.56 -3.81 15.66
C LEU A 410 4.45 -2.41 16.30
N ILE A 411 3.67 -2.26 17.36
CA ILE A 411 3.60 -1.01 18.13
C ILE A 411 4.93 -0.72 18.81
N LEU A 412 5.52 -1.71 19.47
CA LEU A 412 6.81 -1.54 20.14
C LEU A 412 7.93 -1.23 19.13
N HIS A 413 7.92 -1.92 17.98
CA HIS A 413 8.84 -1.66 16.88
C HIS A 413 8.71 -0.24 16.34
N THR A 414 7.50 0.20 15.98
CA THR A 414 7.26 1.56 15.46
C THR A 414 7.62 2.64 16.49
N GLN A 415 7.34 2.44 17.77
CA GLN A 415 7.77 3.36 18.84
C GLN A 415 9.30 3.42 18.96
N SER A 416 9.99 2.29 18.85
CA SER A 416 11.46 2.25 18.83
C SER A 416 12.04 3.01 17.63
N LEU A 417 11.43 2.88 16.45
CA LEU A 417 11.81 3.65 15.26
C LEU A 417 11.59 5.16 15.47
N LEU A 418 10.44 5.56 16.01
CA LEU A 418 10.14 6.97 16.29
C LEU A 418 11.15 7.58 17.26
N HIS A 419 11.49 6.89 18.36
CA HIS A 419 12.47 7.35 19.33
C HIS A 419 13.88 7.52 18.75
N ARG A 420 14.22 6.80 17.68
CA ARG A 420 15.53 6.89 17.00
C ARG A 420 15.52 7.84 15.80
N SER A 421 14.36 8.39 15.43
CA SER A 421 14.19 9.16 14.18
C SER A 421 15.03 10.45 14.14
N ASP A 422 15.31 11.07 15.29
CA ASP A 422 16.19 12.25 15.36
C ASP A 422 17.62 11.91 14.95
N LYS A 423 18.12 10.73 15.34
CA LYS A 423 19.46 10.24 14.99
C LYS A 423 19.57 9.93 13.51
N VAL A 424 18.57 9.27 12.94
CA VAL A 424 18.53 8.99 11.50
C VAL A 424 18.52 10.30 10.69
N ARG A 425 17.75 11.31 11.11
CA ARG A 425 17.78 12.63 10.47
C ARG A 425 19.14 13.30 10.65
N GLN A 426 19.74 13.23 11.83
CA GLN A 426 21.06 13.83 12.08
C GLN A 426 22.12 13.21 11.17
N GLU A 427 22.14 11.89 11.01
CA GLU A 427 23.04 11.17 10.11
C GLU A 427 22.86 11.61 8.65
N LEU A 428 21.61 11.71 8.19
CA LEU A 428 21.29 12.23 6.86
C LEU A 428 21.85 13.64 6.65
N TRP A 429 21.73 14.52 7.65
CA TRP A 429 22.20 15.90 7.58
C TRP A 429 23.71 16.08 7.80
N ASN A 430 24.46 15.03 8.10
CA ASN A 430 25.92 15.10 8.26
C ASN A 430 26.65 15.31 6.92
N SER A 431 26.04 14.93 5.79
CA SER A 431 26.60 15.19 4.45
C SER A 431 26.43 16.64 4.00
N ALA A 432 25.59 17.44 4.67
CA ALA A 432 25.39 18.85 4.34
C ALA A 432 26.61 19.70 4.76
N ASP A 433 27.17 20.43 3.81
CA ASP A 433 28.34 21.28 4.02
C ASP A 433 27.91 22.63 4.60
N ARG A 434 28.36 22.91 5.84
CA ARG A 434 28.03 24.13 6.59
C ARG A 434 29.21 25.08 6.72
N SER A 435 30.27 24.89 5.92
CA SER A 435 31.50 25.70 5.99
C SER A 435 31.34 27.12 5.45
N SER A 436 30.41 27.34 4.50
CA SER A 436 30.03 28.66 3.98
C SER A 436 28.59 28.67 3.44
N ILE A 437 28.06 29.85 3.09
CA ILE A 437 26.74 29.99 2.46
C ILE A 437 26.69 29.32 1.09
N GLU A 438 27.75 29.47 0.30
CA GLU A 438 27.88 28.88 -1.03
C GLU A 438 27.94 27.35 -0.95
N ALA A 439 28.73 26.82 -0.02
CA ALA A 439 28.85 25.39 0.22
C ALA A 439 27.53 24.78 0.71
N TRP A 440 26.82 25.48 1.60
CA TRP A 440 25.47 25.12 2.05
C TRP A 440 24.49 25.12 0.89
N THR A 441 24.46 26.17 0.07
CA THR A 441 23.51 26.28 -1.04
C THR A 441 23.68 25.14 -2.05
N LYS A 442 24.94 24.77 -2.32
CA LYS A 442 25.30 23.66 -3.21
C LYS A 442 24.92 22.30 -2.61
N SER A 443 25.33 22.00 -1.38
CA SER A 443 25.03 20.70 -0.75
C SER A 443 23.54 20.54 -0.38
N ALA A 444 22.84 21.63 -0.08
CA ALA A 444 21.39 21.62 0.17
C ALA A 444 20.55 21.23 -1.05
N ALA A 445 21.10 21.33 -2.28
CA ALA A 445 20.37 21.00 -3.50
C ALA A 445 19.92 19.54 -3.52
N GLU A 446 20.78 18.60 -3.14
CA GLU A 446 20.46 17.17 -3.09
C GLU A 446 19.29 16.86 -2.13
N PHE A 447 19.20 17.60 -1.01
CA PHE A 447 18.08 17.44 -0.08
C PHE A 447 16.77 18.01 -0.62
N ARG A 448 16.82 19.09 -1.42
CA ARG A 448 15.62 19.60 -2.11
C ARG A 448 15.12 18.61 -3.14
N ASP A 449 16.03 17.99 -3.89
CA ASP A 449 15.69 16.93 -4.83
C ASP A 449 15.09 15.73 -4.10
N MET A 450 15.70 15.28 -3.00
CA MET A 450 15.12 14.22 -2.15
C MET A 450 13.70 14.56 -1.66
N VAL A 451 13.43 15.79 -1.22
CA VAL A 451 12.08 16.18 -0.80
C VAL A 451 11.08 16.03 -1.96
N HIS A 452 11.44 16.50 -3.15
CA HIS A 452 10.59 16.42 -4.33
C HIS A 452 10.40 15.01 -4.86
N GLU A 453 11.45 14.22 -4.94
CA GLU A 453 11.43 12.91 -5.59
C GLU A 453 11.00 11.79 -4.63
N ASP A 454 11.36 11.89 -3.34
CA ASP A 454 11.15 10.80 -2.37
C ASP A 454 10.08 11.06 -1.31
N LEU A 455 9.69 12.32 -1.03
CA LEU A 455 8.78 12.62 0.10
C LEU A 455 7.39 13.11 -0.34
N ILE A 456 7.32 14.21 -1.08
CA ILE A 456 6.03 14.89 -1.36
C ILE A 456 5.61 14.85 -2.83
N GLY A 457 6.50 14.43 -3.72
CA GLY A 457 6.28 14.53 -5.17
C GLY A 457 6.52 15.94 -5.70
N LYS A 458 6.62 16.05 -7.03
CA LYS A 458 6.79 17.31 -7.73
C LYS A 458 5.73 17.44 -8.80
N LEU A 459 4.91 18.49 -8.69
CA LEU A 459 4.05 18.89 -9.80
C LEU A 459 4.91 19.55 -10.88
N PRO A 460 4.55 19.41 -12.18
CA PRO A 460 5.22 20.14 -13.24
C PRO A 460 5.17 21.65 -12.96
N LEU A 461 6.17 22.40 -13.45
CA LEU A 461 6.14 23.85 -13.29
C LEU A 461 4.94 24.43 -14.05
N ALA A 462 4.15 25.25 -13.36
CA ALA A 462 3.06 25.99 -13.97
C ALA A 462 3.60 26.88 -15.10
N ASN A 463 2.89 26.91 -16.23
CA ASN A 463 3.25 27.83 -17.32
C ASN A 463 2.89 29.26 -16.87
N ALA A 464 3.91 30.06 -16.57
CA ALA A 464 3.72 31.43 -16.07
C ALA A 464 2.95 32.32 -17.06
N GLU A 465 3.02 32.04 -18.37
CA GLU A 465 2.31 32.80 -19.40
C GLU A 465 0.81 32.44 -19.46
N ALA A 466 0.39 31.35 -18.82
CA ALA A 466 -0.99 30.86 -18.83
C ALA A 466 -1.82 31.28 -17.60
N MET A 467 -1.29 32.07 -16.66
CA MET A 467 -1.91 32.29 -15.34
C MET A 467 -3.30 32.94 -15.34
N ASN A 468 -3.67 33.67 -16.40
CA ASN A 468 -5.00 34.28 -16.60
C ASN A 468 -5.67 34.78 -15.30
N PRO A 469 -5.04 35.71 -14.56
CA PRO A 469 -5.52 36.10 -13.24
C PRO A 469 -6.93 36.69 -13.33
N ARG A 470 -7.82 36.21 -12.47
CA ARG A 470 -9.18 36.72 -12.31
C ARG A 470 -9.39 37.12 -10.86
N SER A 471 -10.12 38.21 -10.62
CA SER A 471 -10.46 38.62 -9.26
C SER A 471 -11.87 39.20 -9.14
N ARG A 472 -12.44 39.10 -7.94
CA ARG A 472 -13.65 39.83 -7.53
C ARG A 472 -13.51 40.34 -6.11
N ARG A 473 -14.05 41.52 -5.85
CA ARG A 473 -14.14 42.06 -4.48
C ARG A 473 -15.12 41.23 -3.66
N VAL A 474 -14.72 40.81 -2.46
CA VAL A 474 -15.53 39.99 -1.53
C VAL A 474 -15.62 40.59 -0.13
N ILE A 475 -14.68 41.47 0.24
CA ILE A 475 -14.73 42.23 1.49
C ILE A 475 -14.69 43.73 1.14
N ASP A 476 -15.60 44.46 1.75
CA ASP A 476 -15.71 45.90 1.66
C ASP A 476 -15.89 46.45 3.08
N ALA A 477 -14.79 46.83 3.71
CA ALA A 477 -14.74 47.40 5.06
C ALA A 477 -14.03 48.76 5.04
N ASP A 478 -14.34 49.61 6.02
CA ASP A 478 -13.83 50.98 6.09
C ASP A 478 -12.28 51.07 6.14
N ASP A 479 -11.62 50.02 6.63
CA ASP A 479 -10.17 49.94 6.83
C ASP A 479 -9.46 48.96 5.87
N HIS A 480 -10.20 48.11 5.15
CA HIS A 480 -9.64 47.18 4.18
C HIS A 480 -10.64 46.68 3.15
N VAL A 481 -10.11 46.34 1.97
CA VAL A 481 -10.83 45.63 0.92
C VAL A 481 -10.19 44.26 0.71
N GLY A 482 -11.02 43.25 0.47
CA GLY A 482 -10.56 41.88 0.22
C GLY A 482 -11.04 41.42 -1.14
N PHE A 483 -10.15 40.74 -1.86
CA PHE A 483 -10.42 40.22 -3.19
C PHE A 483 -10.22 38.72 -3.19
N GLU A 484 -11.19 38.02 -3.75
CA GLU A 484 -10.99 36.64 -4.10
C GLU A 484 -10.28 36.59 -5.45
N VAL A 485 -9.18 35.83 -5.53
CA VAL A 485 -8.34 35.71 -6.72
C VAL A 485 -8.33 34.27 -7.21
N ALA A 486 -8.33 34.09 -8.53
CA ALA A 486 -8.26 32.80 -9.23
C ALA A 486 -7.17 32.85 -10.30
N LEU A 487 -6.18 31.95 -10.19
CA LEU A 487 -5.08 31.80 -11.15
C LEU A 487 -5.15 30.45 -11.84
N ASP A 488 -4.99 30.43 -13.15
CA ASP A 488 -4.78 29.20 -13.92
C ASP A 488 -3.36 28.67 -13.70
N VAL A 489 -3.21 27.40 -13.31
CA VAL A 489 -1.90 26.80 -12.93
C VAL A 489 -1.48 25.70 -13.90
N TYR A 490 -2.44 24.91 -14.40
CA TYR A 490 -2.24 23.84 -15.37
C TYR A 490 -3.30 23.90 -16.47
N GLU A 491 -2.92 23.54 -17.70
CA GLU A 491 -3.87 23.34 -18.80
C GLU A 491 -4.71 22.07 -18.56
N GLY A 492 -6.04 22.20 -18.56
CA GLY A 492 -6.98 21.08 -18.43
C GLY A 492 -7.54 20.59 -19.77
N LYS A 493 -8.06 19.35 -19.83
CA LYS A 493 -8.74 18.76 -21.03
C LYS A 493 -10.22 19.15 -21.20
N ALA A 494 -10.78 19.91 -20.27
CA ALA A 494 -12.12 20.53 -20.33
C ALA A 494 -11.96 22.03 -19.99
N PRO A 495 -12.93 22.95 -20.16
CA PRO A 495 -12.68 24.39 -20.33
C PRO A 495 -12.24 25.13 -19.05
N GLN A 496 -11.69 24.43 -18.06
CA GLN A 496 -11.26 24.94 -16.78
C GLN A 496 -9.79 24.56 -16.57
N ASN A 497 -8.96 25.59 -16.37
CA ASN A 497 -7.59 25.42 -15.93
C ASN A 497 -7.57 25.22 -14.41
N PHE A 498 -6.55 24.53 -13.90
CA PHE A 498 -6.41 24.33 -12.46
C PHE A 498 -6.35 25.68 -11.73
N ILE A 499 -7.24 25.92 -10.75
CA ILE A 499 -7.35 27.23 -10.10
C ILE A 499 -6.67 27.23 -8.73
N ALA A 500 -5.64 28.06 -8.54
CA ALA A 500 -5.22 28.47 -7.20
C ALA A 500 -6.08 29.65 -6.74
N SER A 501 -6.62 29.58 -5.52
CA SER A 501 -7.48 30.63 -4.97
C SER A 501 -7.17 31.01 -3.53
N GLY A 502 -7.46 32.27 -3.19
CA GLY A 502 -7.27 32.86 -1.87
C GLY A 502 -8.11 34.13 -1.72
N VAL A 503 -8.30 34.55 -0.47
CA VAL A 503 -8.96 35.82 -0.07
C VAL A 503 -7.95 36.74 0.58
#